data_AF-A0A101CBG5-F1
#
_entry.id   AF-A0A101CBG5-F1
#
_cell.length_a   1.000
_cell.length_b   1.000
_cell.length_c   1.000
_cell.angle_alpha   90.00
_cell.angle_beta   90.00
_cell.angle_gamma   90.00
#
_symmetry.space_group_name_H-M   'P 1'
#
loop_
_entity.id
_entity.type
_entity.pdbx_description
1 polymer ?
#
loop_
_entity_poly.entity_id
_entity_poly.type
_entity_poly.pdbx_seq_one_letter_code
_entity_poly.pdbx_strand_id
1 'polypeptide(L)'
;MKKLLLSTIMIIILSSCGTVKTTAESSTDSSPEDATYGFTEKNPVKVGGVGNGPLNERNYLNALTGPNGEKVSYERDGSCCEFKSKNSPFGMGLLDRYAVTYEGKKDTVIIYLNMYDKAKTMAPVGFKMK
;
A
#
# COMPACT_ATOMS: atom_id res chain seq x y z
N MET A 1 28.66 -4.91 -72.99
CA MET A 1 27.48 -4.12 -72.55
C MET A 1 27.78 -3.66 -71.13
N LYS A 2 28.38 -2.47 -70.90
CA LYS A 2 27.68 -1.22 -70.49
C LYS A 2 26.66 -1.52 -69.36
N LYS A 3 26.73 -1.02 -68.12
CA LYS A 3 27.22 0.25 -67.52
C LYS A 3 27.44 -0.04 -66.01
N LEU A 4 28.55 0.30 -65.37
CA LEU A 4 28.90 1.60 -64.76
C LEU A 4 27.71 2.37 -64.14
N LEU A 5 27.73 2.51 -62.80
CA LEU A 5 27.33 3.73 -62.09
C LEU A 5 27.87 3.68 -60.64
N LEU A 6 28.89 4.50 -60.41
CA LEU A 6 29.28 5.02 -59.10
C LEU A 6 28.15 5.93 -58.58
N SER A 7 27.93 5.94 -57.27
CA SER A 7 27.68 7.20 -56.55
C SER A 7 28.13 7.05 -55.09
N THR A 8 29.21 7.78 -54.77
CA THR A 8 29.56 8.23 -53.43
C THR A 8 28.44 9.11 -52.87
N ILE A 9 28.27 9.13 -51.54
CA ILE A 9 28.05 10.36 -50.75
C ILE A 9 28.28 10.04 -49.28
N MET A 10 29.31 10.71 -48.76
CA MET A 10 29.62 10.92 -47.36
C MET A 10 28.72 12.05 -46.85
N ILE A 11 27.96 11.82 -45.77
CA ILE A 11 27.36 12.90 -44.97
C ILE A 11 27.73 12.65 -43.52
N ILE A 12 28.33 13.69 -42.95
CA ILE A 12 28.88 13.78 -41.61
C ILE A 12 27.87 14.55 -40.72
N ILE A 13 27.93 14.26 -39.41
CA ILE A 13 27.57 15.05 -38.22
C ILE A 13 26.10 15.49 -37.97
N LEU A 14 25.56 15.18 -36.78
CA LEU A 14 25.36 16.15 -35.68
C LEU A 14 24.67 15.50 -34.46
N SER A 15 25.15 15.90 -33.28
CA SER A 15 24.71 15.55 -31.94
C SER A 15 23.20 15.68 -31.69
N SER A 16 22.63 14.75 -30.91
CA SER A 16 21.53 15.09 -30.02
C SER A 16 21.67 14.31 -28.71
N CYS A 17 21.90 15.06 -27.65
CA CYS A 17 21.83 14.61 -26.27
C CYS A 17 20.34 14.37 -25.96
N GLY A 18 19.89 13.12 -26.07
CA GLY A 18 18.58 12.73 -25.58
C GLY A 18 18.62 12.67 -24.06
N THR A 19 18.13 13.71 -23.39
CA THR A 19 17.76 13.65 -21.98
C THR A 19 16.84 12.45 -21.78
N VAL A 20 17.35 11.39 -21.14
CA VAL A 20 16.51 10.36 -20.54
C VAL A 20 15.74 11.06 -19.43
N LYS A 21 14.50 11.46 -19.73
CA LYS A 21 13.49 11.66 -18.69
C LYS A 21 13.30 10.28 -18.07
N THR A 22 13.99 10.04 -16.96
CA THR A 22 13.57 9.05 -15.97
C THR A 22 12.21 9.53 -15.47
N THR A 23 11.16 9.17 -16.21
CA THR A 23 9.85 9.04 -15.61
C THR A 23 10.04 7.93 -14.59
N ALA A 24 9.98 8.29 -13.31
CA ALA A 24 9.77 7.32 -12.27
C ALA A 24 8.43 6.63 -12.58
N GLU A 25 8.48 5.54 -13.32
CA GLU A 25 7.42 4.54 -13.30
C GLU A 25 7.40 4.02 -11.86
N SER A 26 6.50 4.59 -11.06
CA SER A 26 5.95 3.91 -9.90
C SER A 26 5.23 2.67 -10.45
N SER A 27 5.99 1.61 -10.68
CA SER A 27 5.47 0.29 -11.03
C SER A 27 4.76 -0.27 -9.79
N THR A 28 3.50 0.10 -9.62
CA THR A 28 2.61 -0.48 -8.63
C THR A 28 2.09 -1.81 -9.17
N ASP A 29 2.98 -2.78 -9.38
CA ASP A 29 2.57 -4.17 -9.62
C ASP A 29 2.29 -4.82 -8.27
N SER A 30 1.17 -4.43 -7.64
CA SER A 30 0.72 -5.05 -6.39
C SER A 30 0.03 -6.37 -6.73
N SER A 31 0.47 -7.47 -6.12
CA SER A 31 -0.24 -8.74 -6.24
C SER A 31 -1.66 -8.62 -5.67
N PRO A 32 -2.62 -9.49 -6.06
CA PRO A 32 -3.97 -9.47 -5.50
C PRO A 32 -3.99 -9.61 -3.97
N GLU A 33 -3.02 -10.33 -3.38
CA GLU A 33 -2.88 -10.43 -1.92
C GLU A 33 -2.48 -9.09 -1.30
N ASP A 34 -1.53 -8.37 -1.91
CA ASP A 34 -1.14 -7.03 -1.47
C ASP A 34 -2.30 -6.04 -1.58
N ALA A 35 -3.11 -6.14 -2.63
CA ALA A 35 -4.26 -5.28 -2.86
C ALA A 35 -5.39 -5.46 -1.82
N THR A 36 -5.47 -6.62 -1.17
CA THR A 36 -6.50 -6.90 -0.13
C THR A 36 -6.01 -6.64 1.28
N TYR A 37 -4.71 -6.39 1.47
CA TYR A 37 -4.11 -6.23 2.79
C TYR A 37 -4.74 -5.07 3.56
N GLY A 38 -5.31 -5.38 4.72
CA GLY A 38 -6.04 -4.45 5.57
C GLY A 38 -7.45 -4.10 5.09
N PHE A 39 -7.82 -4.36 3.83
CA PHE A 39 -9.13 -3.97 3.28
C PHE A 39 -10.19 -5.08 3.33
N THR A 40 -9.83 -6.28 3.78
CA THR A 40 -10.76 -7.41 3.87
C THR A 40 -10.62 -8.16 5.19
N GLU A 41 -11.71 -8.80 5.61
CA GLU A 41 -11.76 -9.66 6.80
C GLU A 41 -10.77 -10.82 6.74
N LYS A 42 -10.50 -11.31 5.52
CA LYS A 42 -9.59 -12.45 5.26
C LYS A 42 -8.13 -12.04 5.31
N ASN A 43 -7.83 -10.76 5.11
CA ASN A 43 -6.48 -10.22 5.13
C ASN A 43 -6.39 -8.98 6.04
N PRO A 44 -6.71 -9.09 7.35
CA PRO A 44 -6.68 -7.97 8.26
C PRO A 44 -5.25 -7.65 8.70
N VAL A 45 -5.03 -6.43 9.17
CA VAL A 45 -3.77 -6.04 9.78
C VAL A 45 -3.67 -6.65 11.18
N LYS A 46 -2.74 -7.57 11.36
CA LYS A 46 -2.49 -8.26 12.62
C LYS A 46 -1.54 -7.47 13.50
N VAL A 47 -2.07 -6.46 14.18
CA VAL A 47 -1.28 -5.59 15.07
C VAL A 47 -0.98 -6.26 16.41
N GLY A 48 -1.91 -7.09 16.90
CA GLY A 48 -1.74 -7.97 18.06
C GLY A 48 -1.19 -7.30 19.32
N GLY A 49 -0.65 -8.13 20.22
CA GLY A 49 0.05 -7.70 21.44
C GLY A 49 -0.75 -8.02 22.69
N VAL A 50 -0.26 -9.00 23.46
CA VAL A 50 -0.88 -9.39 24.74
C VAL A 50 -1.01 -8.16 25.64
N GLY A 51 -2.25 -7.83 26.02
CA GLY A 51 -2.60 -6.67 26.85
C GLY A 51 -2.56 -5.30 26.15
N ASN A 52 -2.06 -5.19 24.92
CA ASN A 52 -1.82 -3.92 24.22
C ASN A 52 -2.54 -3.78 22.87
N GLY A 53 -3.39 -4.74 22.50
CA GLY A 53 -4.09 -4.78 21.21
C GLY A 53 -4.70 -3.43 20.78
N PRO A 54 -5.62 -2.83 21.55
CA PRO A 54 -6.22 -1.53 21.20
C PRO A 54 -5.21 -0.38 21.07
N LEU A 55 -4.12 -0.41 21.84
CA LEU A 55 -3.05 0.59 21.71
C LEU A 55 -2.26 0.38 20.42
N ASN A 56 -1.99 -0.87 20.05
CA ASN A 56 -1.26 -1.21 18.83
C ASN A 56 -2.06 -0.89 17.56
N GLU A 57 -3.39 -1.00 17.60
CA GLU A 57 -4.26 -0.51 16.52
C GLU A 57 -4.09 0.98 16.28
N ARG A 58 -4.21 1.80 17.34
CA ARG A 58 -3.99 3.25 17.25
C ARG A 58 -2.58 3.58 16.80
N ASN A 59 -1.57 2.87 17.30
CA ASN A 59 -0.18 3.08 16.90
C ASN A 59 0.04 2.79 15.42
N TYR A 60 -0.54 1.69 14.92
CA TYR A 60 -0.49 1.34 13.51
C TYR A 60 -1.17 2.41 12.64
N LEU A 61 -2.40 2.82 12.98
CA LEU A 61 -3.12 3.86 12.25
C LEU A 61 -2.39 5.20 12.29
N ASN A 62 -1.80 5.57 13.43
CA ASN A 62 -0.98 6.78 13.56
C ASN A 62 0.33 6.70 12.78
N ALA A 63 0.78 5.51 12.39
CA ALA A 63 1.97 5.31 11.55
C ALA A 63 1.64 5.35 10.05
N LEU A 64 0.36 5.36 9.68
CA LEU A 64 -0.05 5.52 8.29
C LEU A 64 0.04 6.99 7.87
N THR A 65 0.37 7.17 6.60
CA THR A 65 0.34 8.44 5.86
C THR A 65 -0.31 8.19 4.50
N GLY A 66 -0.79 9.25 3.86
CA GLY A 66 -1.14 9.18 2.44
C GLY A 66 0.11 8.93 1.56
N PRO A 67 -0.08 8.73 0.26
CA PRO A 67 1.01 8.36 -0.66
C PRO A 67 2.12 9.42 -0.75
N ASN A 68 1.87 10.67 -0.35
CA ASN A 68 2.83 11.77 -0.35
C ASN A 68 3.16 12.27 1.07
N GLY A 69 2.81 11.51 2.12
CA GLY A 69 3.05 11.91 3.51
C GLY A 69 1.88 12.67 4.16
N GLU A 70 0.71 12.69 3.52
CA GLU A 70 -0.49 13.34 4.03
C GLU A 70 -0.90 12.78 5.39
N LYS A 71 -1.37 13.66 6.28
CA LYS A 71 -1.83 13.24 7.61
C LYS A 71 -3.06 12.35 7.48
N VAL A 72 -3.00 11.17 8.10
CA VAL A 72 -4.13 10.26 8.22
C VAL A 72 -5.04 10.67 9.37
N SER A 73 -6.36 10.53 9.14
CA SER A 73 -7.43 10.66 10.13
C SER A 73 -8.26 9.39 10.11
N TYR A 74 -8.76 8.97 11.27
CA TYR A 74 -9.55 7.76 11.38
C TYR A 74 -10.59 7.83 12.48
N GLU A 75 -11.68 7.10 12.30
CA GLU A 75 -12.72 6.86 13.29
C GLU A 75 -13.00 5.37 13.39
N ARG A 76 -13.38 4.92 14.59
CA ARG A 76 -13.73 3.51 14.81
C ARG A 76 -15.15 3.27 14.33
N ASP A 77 -15.30 2.41 13.31
CA ASP A 77 -16.59 2.04 12.69
C ASP A 77 -17.29 0.88 13.42
N GLY A 78 -16.58 0.18 14.32
CA GLY A 78 -17.13 -0.87 15.15
C GLY A 78 -16.27 -2.13 15.15
N SER A 79 -16.81 -3.20 15.72
CA SER A 79 -16.23 -4.55 15.62
C SER A 79 -17.11 -5.43 14.75
N CYS A 80 -16.51 -6.40 14.08
CA CYS A 80 -17.19 -7.36 13.23
C CYS A 80 -16.43 -8.69 13.20
N CYS A 81 -16.90 -9.58 12.33
CA CYS A 81 -16.04 -10.57 11.70
C CYS A 81 -15.37 -11.50 12.70
N GLU A 82 -16.16 -12.44 13.20
CA GLU A 82 -15.70 -13.44 14.14
C GLU A 82 -14.60 -14.32 13.53
N PHE A 83 -13.54 -14.54 14.30
CA PHE A 83 -12.46 -15.44 13.92
C PHE A 83 -11.88 -16.17 15.13
N LYS A 84 -11.24 -17.32 14.89
CA LYS A 84 -10.56 -18.07 15.94
C LYS A 84 -9.20 -17.46 16.27
N SER A 85 -8.90 -17.27 17.54
CA SER A 85 -7.57 -16.85 18.00
C SER A 85 -7.22 -17.50 19.33
N LYS A 86 -6.06 -18.15 19.38
CA LYS A 86 -5.46 -18.67 20.61
C LYS A 86 -4.98 -17.56 21.56
N ASN A 87 -4.83 -16.34 21.04
CA ASN A 87 -4.39 -15.17 21.80
C ASN A 87 -5.58 -14.41 22.42
N SER A 88 -6.82 -14.82 22.10
CA SER A 88 -8.01 -14.34 22.79
C SER A 88 -8.29 -15.19 24.03
N PRO A 89 -8.67 -14.58 25.18
CA PRO A 89 -9.07 -15.31 26.37
C PRO A 89 -10.31 -16.19 26.16
N PHE A 90 -11.10 -15.93 25.11
CA PHE A 90 -12.30 -16.69 24.77
C PHE A 90 -12.07 -17.68 23.61
N GLY A 91 -10.83 -17.83 23.12
CA GLY A 91 -10.50 -18.66 21.95
C GLY A 91 -10.97 -18.09 20.60
N MET A 92 -11.67 -16.95 20.63
CA MET A 92 -12.23 -16.26 19.47
C MET A 92 -12.11 -14.74 19.64
N GLY A 93 -11.98 -14.02 18.54
CA GLY A 93 -11.92 -12.57 18.50
C GLY A 93 -12.88 -11.97 17.46
N LEU A 94 -13.07 -10.67 17.56
CA LEU A 94 -13.70 -9.84 16.52
C LEU A 94 -12.64 -8.93 15.92
N LEU A 95 -12.71 -8.69 14.61
CA LEU A 95 -11.92 -7.64 13.98
C LEU A 95 -12.51 -6.27 14.30
N ASP A 96 -11.65 -5.27 14.47
CA ASP A 96 -12.07 -3.88 14.55
C ASP A 96 -11.98 -3.22 13.18
N ARG A 97 -13.02 -2.48 12.82
CA ARG A 97 -13.09 -1.71 11.60
C ARG A 97 -12.83 -0.24 11.90
N TYR A 98 -11.93 0.34 11.12
CA TYR A 98 -11.64 1.76 11.17
C TYR A 98 -11.94 2.40 9.83
N ALA A 99 -12.74 3.45 9.85
CA ALA A 99 -12.98 4.32 8.72
C ALA A 99 -11.79 5.30 8.63
N VAL A 100 -10.97 5.17 7.60
CA VAL A 100 -9.66 5.81 7.47
C VAL A 100 -9.62 6.68 6.21
N THR A 101 -9.11 7.89 6.36
CA THR A 101 -8.88 8.85 5.28
C THR A 101 -7.56 9.60 5.50
N TYR A 102 -7.14 10.42 4.54
CA TYR A 102 -6.01 11.32 4.69
C TYR A 102 -6.31 12.67 4.03
N GLU A 103 -5.52 13.69 4.36
CA GLU A 103 -5.68 15.05 3.83
C GLU A 103 -5.78 15.06 2.30
N GLY A 104 -6.82 15.70 1.76
CA GLY A 104 -7.07 15.78 0.32
C GLY A 104 -7.78 14.57 -0.31
N LYS A 105 -7.94 13.45 0.42
CA LYS A 105 -8.76 12.32 -0.02
C LYS A 105 -10.25 12.64 0.12
N LYS A 106 -11.07 12.30 -0.88
CA LYS A 106 -12.51 12.60 -0.90
C LYS A 106 -13.39 11.52 -0.27
N ASP A 107 -12.85 10.32 -0.14
CA ASP A 107 -13.55 9.11 0.28
C ASP A 107 -12.83 8.46 1.46
N THR A 108 -13.58 7.69 2.24
CA THR A 108 -13.08 6.94 3.39
C THR A 108 -13.01 5.47 3.04
N VAL A 109 -11.94 4.79 3.46
CA VAL A 109 -11.77 3.33 3.30
C VAL A 109 -11.88 2.64 4.65
N ILE A 110 -12.30 1.38 4.65
CA ILE A 110 -12.34 0.57 5.87
C ILE A 110 -11.06 -0.24 5.99
N ILE A 111 -10.34 -0.08 7.10
CA ILE A 111 -9.23 -0.94 7.49
C ILE A 111 -9.70 -1.90 8.60
N TYR A 112 -9.50 -3.20 8.38
CA TYR A 112 -9.76 -4.26 9.34
C TYR A 112 -8.51 -4.55 10.16
N LEU A 113 -8.61 -4.43 11.48
CA LEU A 113 -7.53 -4.65 12.42
C LEU A 113 -7.83 -5.85 13.30
N ASN A 114 -6.80 -6.66 13.55
CA ASN A 114 -6.81 -7.75 14.48
C ASN A 114 -5.92 -7.38 15.68
N MET A 115 -6.54 -7.07 16.81
CA MET A 115 -5.87 -6.72 18.06
C MET A 115 -5.33 -7.92 18.85
N TYR A 116 -5.64 -9.16 18.44
CA TYR A 116 -5.30 -10.38 19.18
C TYR A 116 -4.02 -11.02 18.64
N ASP A 117 -3.94 -11.21 17.33
CA ASP A 117 -2.82 -11.87 16.67
C ASP A 117 -1.83 -10.85 16.12
N LYS A 118 -0.53 -11.16 16.23
CA LYS A 118 0.56 -10.31 15.76
C LYS A 118 1.22 -10.90 14.52
N ALA A 119 1.43 -10.06 13.50
CA ALA A 119 2.28 -10.36 12.35
C ALA A 119 3.10 -9.12 11.97
N LYS A 120 3.95 -9.25 10.94
CA LYS A 120 4.61 -8.09 10.33
C LYS A 120 3.52 -7.20 9.72
N THR A 121 3.54 -5.92 10.07
CA THR A 121 2.63 -4.92 9.51
C THR A 121 3.25 -4.24 8.30
N MET A 122 2.40 -3.88 7.35
CA MET A 122 2.74 -3.10 6.16
C MET A 122 1.67 -2.03 5.93
N ALA A 123 1.93 -1.05 5.08
CA ALA A 123 0.88 -0.11 4.69
C ALA A 123 -0.06 -0.79 3.67
N PRO A 124 -1.39 -0.62 3.78
CA PRO A 124 -2.31 -1.02 2.74
C PRO A 124 -2.03 -0.24 1.46
N VAL A 125 -2.37 -0.80 0.30
CA VAL A 125 -2.21 -0.11 -0.99
C VAL A 125 -2.89 1.27 -0.93
N GLY A 126 -2.18 2.30 -1.39
CA GLY A 126 -2.63 3.70 -1.30
C GLY A 126 -2.22 4.44 -0.03
N PHE A 127 -1.55 3.77 0.92
CA PHE A 127 -0.95 4.37 2.11
C PHE A 127 0.57 4.13 2.15
N LYS A 128 1.25 4.84 3.06
CA LYS A 128 2.66 4.62 3.40
C LYS A 128 2.85 4.55 4.91
N MET A 129 3.89 3.83 5.33
CA MET A 129 4.38 3.89 6.71
C MET A 129 5.29 5.11 6.87
N LYS A 130 5.13 5.87 7.95
CA LYS A 130 6.04 6.96 8.35
C LYS A 130 7.32 6.46 9.02
#